data_AF-A0AB34JUR6-F1
#
_entry.id   AF-A0AB34JUR6-F1
#
_cell.length_a   1.000
_cell.length_b   1.000
_cell.length_c   1.000
_cell.angle_alpha   90.00
_cell.angle_beta   90.00
_cell.angle_gamma   90.00
#
_symmetry.space_group_name_H-M   'P 1'
#
loop_
_entity.id
_entity.type
_entity.pdbx_description
1 polymer ?
#
loop_
_entity_poly.entity_id
_entity_poly.type
_entity_poly.pdbx_seq_one_letter_code
_entity_poly.pdbx_strand_id
1 'polypeptide(L)'
;MYAVANISGQSELRAFAEKWGLVYSSTADLIAFQRRRSALVERCAPPVAMPTKFGVFTAHCYRSLVDGVEHIALVKAQSGNELPHKLKPFLGSTKPALVRVHSECCTGDIFGSLRCDCGPQLEAGLRAIERDGWGVFLYLRGQEGRGIGLGAKIHAYSLQERGLDTLDANTELGLPVDSREYGTGAQILVDLGIRDMRLISNNPKKFTGLAGFGLRIVDREPSHTAPNKENIGYLRTKVQRMGHMLELGDSSDWAENGAPPPVSGGSQTSAASQDEE
;
A
#
# COMPACT_ATOMS: atom_id res chain seq x y z
N MET A 1 -18.73 -24.13 -42.59
CA MET A 1 -17.47 -24.86 -42.42
C MET A 1 -16.87 -24.40 -41.10
N TYR A 2 -16.92 -25.23 -40.05
CA TYR A 2 -16.35 -24.88 -38.75
C TYR A 2 -14.90 -25.39 -38.71
N ALA A 3 -13.93 -24.48 -38.55
CA ALA A 3 -12.55 -24.85 -38.32
C ALA A 3 -12.38 -25.20 -36.83
N VAL A 4 -12.31 -26.49 -36.51
CA VAL A 4 -11.93 -26.96 -35.18
C VAL A 4 -10.40 -27.09 -35.18
N ALA A 5 -9.72 -26.08 -34.65
CA ALA A 5 -8.28 -26.12 -34.41
C ALA A 5 -8.06 -26.39 -32.92
N ASN A 6 -7.30 -27.45 -32.60
CA ASN A 6 -6.84 -27.67 -31.24
C ASN A 6 -5.62 -26.75 -31.02
N ILE A 7 -5.81 -25.67 -30.28
CA ILE A 7 -4.80 -24.64 -30.04
C ILE A 7 -4.41 -24.71 -28.56
N SER A 8 -3.14 -24.94 -28.28
CA SER A 8 -2.65 -25.17 -26.91
C SER A 8 -1.68 -24.08 -26.42
N GLY A 9 -1.44 -23.03 -27.22
CA GLY A 9 -0.55 -21.93 -26.83
C GLY A 9 -0.94 -20.56 -27.40
N GLN A 10 -0.55 -19.49 -26.69
CA GLN A 10 -0.81 -18.10 -27.11
C GLN A 10 -0.25 -17.77 -28.50
N SER A 11 0.94 -18.29 -28.83
CA SER A 11 1.61 -18.06 -30.11
C SER A 11 0.79 -18.63 -31.28
N GLU A 12 0.27 -19.84 -31.12
CA GLU A 12 -0.58 -20.50 -32.12
C GLU A 12 -1.93 -19.79 -32.24
N LEU A 13 -2.51 -19.37 -31.11
CA LEU A 13 -3.76 -18.61 -31.09
C LEU A 13 -3.62 -17.28 -31.84
N ARG A 14 -2.48 -16.61 -31.69
CA ARG A 14 -2.16 -15.36 -32.38
C ARG A 14 -2.00 -15.58 -33.89
N ALA A 15 -1.23 -16.58 -34.28
CA ALA A 15 -1.03 -16.94 -35.70
C ALA A 15 -2.35 -17.36 -36.37
N PHE A 16 -3.21 -18.09 -35.65
CA PHE A 16 -4.54 -18.45 -36.11
C PHE A 16 -5.42 -17.21 -36.29
N ALA A 17 -5.46 -16.31 -35.31
CA ALA A 17 -6.24 -15.09 -35.40
C ALA A 17 -5.81 -14.21 -36.59
N GLU A 18 -4.50 -14.05 -36.81
CA GLU A 18 -3.95 -13.34 -37.97
C GLU A 18 -4.34 -13.99 -39.30
N LYS A 19 -4.20 -15.32 -39.41
CA LYS A 19 -4.55 -16.09 -40.62
C LYS A 19 -6.01 -15.89 -41.05
N TRP A 20 -6.91 -15.74 -40.09
CA TRP A 20 -8.36 -15.65 -40.34
C TRP A 20 -8.92 -14.24 -40.16
N GLY A 21 -8.08 -13.24 -39.93
CA GLY A 21 -8.51 -11.85 -39.71
C GLY A 21 -9.38 -11.67 -38.46
N LEU A 22 -9.21 -12.51 -37.45
CA LEU A 22 -9.95 -12.44 -36.20
C LEU A 22 -9.26 -11.49 -35.21
N VAL A 23 -10.06 -10.78 -34.42
CA VAL A 23 -9.54 -9.99 -33.31
C VAL A 23 -9.13 -10.93 -32.18
N TYR A 24 -7.88 -10.79 -31.72
CA TYR A 24 -7.34 -11.53 -30.57
C TYR A 24 -7.05 -10.56 -29.42
N SER A 25 -7.40 -10.97 -28.20
CA SER A 25 -7.08 -10.24 -26.98
C SER A 25 -6.96 -11.24 -25.82
N SER A 26 -6.10 -10.94 -24.84
CA SER A 26 -6.04 -11.73 -23.61
C SER A 26 -7.06 -11.25 -22.57
N THR A 27 -7.40 -12.11 -21.60
CA THR A 27 -8.19 -11.70 -20.44
C THR A 27 -7.53 -10.55 -19.68
N ALA A 28 -6.20 -10.56 -19.57
CA ALA A 28 -5.43 -9.47 -18.98
C ALA A 28 -5.59 -8.15 -19.76
N ASP A 29 -5.59 -8.20 -21.09
CA ASP A 29 -5.81 -7.02 -21.94
C ASP A 29 -7.23 -6.48 -21.81
N LEU A 30 -8.24 -7.37 -21.75
CA LEU A 30 -9.63 -6.99 -21.52
C LEU A 30 -9.83 -6.33 -20.15
N ILE A 31 -9.23 -6.89 -19.10
CA ILE A 31 -9.24 -6.31 -17.75
C ILE A 31 -8.57 -4.93 -17.76
N ALA A 32 -7.39 -4.80 -18.38
CA ALA A 32 -6.70 -3.52 -18.51
C ALA A 32 -7.49 -2.50 -19.35
N PHE A 33 -8.18 -2.95 -20.41
CA PHE A 33 -9.04 -2.12 -21.23
C PHE A 33 -10.26 -1.60 -20.44
N GLN A 34 -10.99 -2.48 -19.76
CA GLN A 34 -12.17 -2.10 -18.97
C GLN A 34 -11.80 -1.11 -17.86
N ARG A 35 -10.69 -1.36 -17.16
CA ARG A 35 -10.17 -0.48 -16.09
C ARG A 35 -9.78 0.91 -16.58
N ARG A 36 -9.34 1.06 -17.83
CA ARG A 36 -9.01 2.37 -18.42
C ARG A 36 -10.23 3.16 -18.88
N ARG A 37 -11.37 2.50 -19.14
CA ARG A 37 -12.56 3.13 -19.74
C ARG A 37 -13.76 3.24 -18.82
N SER A 38 -13.76 2.49 -17.72
CA SER A 38 -14.86 2.45 -16.76
C SER A 38 -14.38 2.96 -15.40
N ALA A 39 -15.17 3.83 -14.77
CA ALA A 39 -15.00 4.10 -13.35
C ALA A 39 -15.46 2.85 -12.57
N LEU A 40 -14.52 2.18 -11.91
CA LEU A 40 -14.74 0.98 -11.09
C LEU A 40 -14.67 1.29 -9.60
N VAL A 41 -14.58 2.58 -9.25
CA VAL A 41 -14.62 3.07 -7.88
C VAL A 41 -15.63 4.20 -7.78
N GLU A 42 -16.31 4.27 -6.65
CA GLU A 42 -17.23 5.36 -6.32
C GLU A 42 -16.95 5.87 -4.92
N ARG A 43 -17.34 7.11 -4.62
CA ARG A 43 -17.23 7.65 -3.26
C ARG A 43 -18.40 7.17 -2.43
N CYS A 44 -18.12 6.49 -1.32
CA CYS A 44 -19.15 5.91 -0.44
C CYS A 44 -19.67 6.87 0.64
N ALA A 45 -18.97 7.99 0.89
CA ALA A 45 -19.37 8.96 1.91
C ALA A 45 -18.87 10.38 1.56
N PRO A 46 -19.53 11.43 2.09
CA PRO A 46 -18.99 12.79 2.05
C PRO A 46 -17.60 12.86 2.72
N PRO A 47 -16.68 13.69 2.19
CA PRO A 47 -15.38 13.87 2.81
C PRO A 47 -15.50 14.56 4.18
N VAL A 48 -14.66 14.12 5.12
CA VAL A 48 -14.65 14.64 6.50
C VAL A 48 -13.23 14.97 6.95
N ALA A 49 -13.10 15.99 7.80
CA ALA A 49 -11.84 16.23 8.49
C ALA A 49 -11.55 15.08 9.46
N MET A 50 -10.32 14.56 9.41
CA MET A 50 -9.85 13.47 10.24
C MET A 50 -8.60 13.94 11.00
N PRO A 51 -8.77 14.44 12.23
CA PRO A 51 -7.65 14.67 13.13
C PRO A 51 -7.01 13.33 13.53
N THR A 52 -5.69 13.24 13.42
CA THR A 52 -4.91 12.07 13.83
C THR A 52 -3.71 12.50 14.66
N LYS A 53 -3.05 11.55 15.33
CA LYS A 53 -1.76 11.81 16.00
C LYS A 53 -0.63 12.26 15.05
N PHE A 54 -0.83 12.13 13.74
CA PHE A 54 0.14 12.51 12.72
C PHE A 54 -0.16 13.86 12.07
N GLY A 55 -1.33 14.45 12.33
CA GLY A 55 -1.81 15.65 11.64
C GLY A 55 -3.29 15.57 11.28
N VAL A 56 -3.80 16.64 10.68
CA VAL A 56 -5.19 16.73 10.21
C VAL A 56 -5.24 16.51 8.70
N PHE A 57 -6.06 15.54 8.29
CA PHE A 57 -6.27 15.15 6.90
C PHE A 57 -7.74 15.30 6.51
N THR A 58 -8.04 15.30 5.22
CA THR A 58 -9.38 15.04 4.71
C THR A 58 -9.49 13.56 4.34
N ALA A 59 -10.43 12.86 4.96
CA ALA A 59 -10.69 11.46 4.66
C ALA A 59 -11.73 11.31 3.54
N HIS A 60 -11.41 10.50 2.54
CA HIS A 60 -12.31 10.10 1.47
C HIS A 60 -12.53 8.59 1.48
N CYS A 61 -13.78 8.15 1.58
CA CYS A 61 -14.20 6.75 1.46
C CYS A 61 -14.46 6.42 -0.01
N TYR A 62 -13.88 5.33 -0.49
CA TYR A 62 -14.14 4.78 -1.83
C TYR A 62 -14.64 3.34 -1.74
N ARG A 63 -15.64 2.97 -2.51
CA ARG A 63 -16.08 1.59 -2.69
C ARG A 63 -15.67 1.11 -4.08
N SER A 64 -15.03 -0.05 -4.14
CA SER A 64 -14.77 -0.75 -5.39
C SER A 64 -16.06 -1.42 -5.90
N LEU A 65 -16.42 -1.15 -7.15
CA LEU A 65 -17.60 -1.73 -7.81
C LEU A 65 -17.37 -3.17 -8.25
N VAL A 66 -16.13 -3.68 -8.16
CA VAL A 66 -15.76 -5.03 -8.58
C VAL A 66 -16.01 -6.04 -7.47
N ASP A 67 -15.63 -5.69 -6.23
CA ASP A 67 -15.63 -6.58 -5.08
C ASP A 67 -16.40 -6.00 -3.87
N GLY A 68 -16.92 -4.77 -3.96
CA GLY A 68 -17.65 -4.10 -2.89
C GLY A 68 -16.77 -3.60 -1.75
N VAL A 69 -15.45 -3.78 -1.82
CA VAL A 69 -14.53 -3.42 -0.73
C VAL A 69 -14.42 -1.91 -0.62
N GLU A 70 -14.50 -1.41 0.60
CA GLU A 70 -14.30 0.01 0.92
C GLU A 70 -12.84 0.29 1.26
N HIS A 71 -12.27 1.32 0.66
CA HIS A 71 -10.92 1.83 0.85
C HIS A 71 -10.97 3.27 1.37
N ILE A 72 -9.88 3.74 1.98
CA ILE A 72 -9.81 5.11 2.50
C ILE A 72 -8.56 5.83 1.99
N ALA A 73 -8.74 7.07 1.55
CA ALA A 73 -7.66 7.98 1.20
C ALA A 73 -7.63 9.14 2.20
N LEU A 74 -6.49 9.34 2.86
CA LEU A 74 -6.22 10.48 3.72
C LEU A 74 -5.44 11.52 2.93
N VAL A 75 -6.06 12.65 2.69
CA VAL A 75 -5.57 13.69 1.80
C VAL A 75 -5.06 14.87 2.61
N LYS A 76 -3.85 15.31 2.30
CA LYS A 76 -3.29 16.59 2.73
C LYS A 76 -3.15 17.47 1.50
N ALA A 77 -3.91 18.53 1.43
CA ALA A 77 -3.81 19.51 0.35
C ALA A 77 -3.92 20.89 0.98
N GLN A 78 -2.79 21.45 1.41
CA GLN A 78 -2.71 22.85 1.83
C GLN A 78 -2.97 23.75 0.62
N SER A 79 -4.24 23.96 0.28
CA SER A 79 -4.66 25.06 -0.57
C SER A 79 -5.30 26.09 0.34
N GLY A 80 -4.73 27.29 0.40
CA GLY A 80 -5.16 28.36 1.30
C GLY A 80 -6.68 28.57 1.24
N ASN A 81 -7.32 28.62 2.40
CA ASN A 81 -8.73 28.96 2.61
C ASN A 81 -9.80 28.26 1.73
N GLU A 82 -9.47 27.19 1.00
CA GLU A 82 -10.45 26.43 0.23
C GLU A 82 -10.97 25.22 1.03
N LEU A 83 -12.30 25.11 1.08
CA LEU A 83 -13.07 24.20 1.92
C LEU A 83 -12.60 22.72 1.83
N PRO A 84 -12.76 21.93 2.93
CA PRO A 84 -12.49 20.49 3.00
C PRO A 84 -13.33 19.62 2.03
N HIS A 85 -14.13 20.22 1.15
CA HIS A 85 -15.10 19.57 0.27
C HIS A 85 -14.68 19.53 -1.20
N LYS A 86 -13.48 20.03 -1.57
CA LYS A 86 -13.00 19.92 -2.94
C LYS A 86 -12.79 18.44 -3.27
N LEU A 87 -13.65 17.90 -4.14
CA LEU A 87 -13.60 16.48 -4.49
C LEU A 87 -12.29 16.12 -5.20
N LYS A 88 -11.75 17.01 -6.04
CA LYS A 88 -10.49 16.79 -6.79
C LYS A 88 -9.41 17.80 -6.38
N PRO A 89 -8.80 17.67 -5.19
CA PRO A 89 -7.90 18.69 -4.65
C PRO A 89 -6.61 18.87 -5.46
N PHE A 90 -6.20 17.88 -6.25
CA PHE A 90 -4.97 17.92 -7.04
C PHE A 90 -5.17 18.35 -8.51
N LEU A 91 -6.42 18.51 -8.95
CA LEU A 91 -6.73 18.78 -10.36
C LEU A 91 -6.15 20.13 -10.80
N GLY A 92 -5.37 20.12 -11.89
CA GLY A 92 -4.76 21.32 -12.46
C GLY A 92 -3.50 21.80 -11.75
N SER A 93 -3.06 21.11 -10.68
CA SER A 93 -1.79 21.42 -10.01
C SER A 93 -0.60 21.00 -10.88
N THR A 94 0.43 21.85 -10.90
CA THR A 94 1.75 21.52 -11.46
C THR A 94 2.70 20.91 -10.44
N LYS A 95 2.38 20.99 -9.14
CA LYS A 95 3.17 20.39 -8.05
C LYS A 95 2.81 18.90 -7.92
N PRO A 96 3.77 17.96 -8.12
CA PRO A 96 3.53 16.54 -7.94
C PRO A 96 3.13 16.21 -6.49
N ALA A 97 2.08 15.40 -6.32
CA ALA A 97 1.61 14.98 -5.01
C ALA A 97 2.55 13.93 -4.40
N LEU A 98 2.80 14.00 -3.08
CA LEU A 98 3.48 12.92 -2.36
C LEU A 98 2.49 11.79 -2.06
N VAL A 99 2.71 10.60 -2.60
CA VAL A 99 1.74 9.51 -2.53
C VAL A 99 2.32 8.28 -1.83
N ARG A 100 1.57 7.75 -0.87
CA ARG A 100 1.82 6.44 -0.26
C ARG A 100 0.62 5.54 -0.50
N VAL A 101 0.78 4.49 -1.31
CA VAL A 101 -0.21 3.41 -1.43
C VAL A 101 0.16 2.33 -0.43
N HIS A 102 -0.68 2.12 0.58
CA HIS A 102 -0.50 1.14 1.65
C HIS A 102 -1.46 -0.02 1.46
N SER A 103 -0.95 -1.25 1.47
CA SER A 103 -1.79 -2.44 1.46
C SER A 103 -2.12 -2.79 2.91
N GLU A 104 -3.38 -3.08 3.19
CA GLU A 104 -3.86 -3.43 4.52
C GLU A 104 -3.02 -4.52 5.19
N CYS A 105 -2.69 -4.29 6.47
CA CYS A 105 -2.00 -5.24 7.33
C CYS A 105 -2.49 -5.06 8.77
N CYS A 106 -3.60 -5.70 9.13
CA CYS A 106 -4.23 -5.65 10.45
C CYS A 106 -3.23 -5.90 11.59
N THR A 107 -2.38 -6.94 11.47
CA THR A 107 -1.38 -7.27 12.51
C THR A 107 -0.36 -6.15 12.74
N GLY A 108 0.12 -5.50 11.68
CA GLY A 108 1.13 -4.44 11.80
C GLY A 108 0.51 -3.08 12.10
N ASP A 109 -0.58 -2.74 11.40
CA ASP A 109 -1.20 -1.41 11.41
C ASP A 109 -2.04 -1.17 12.66
N ILE A 110 -2.74 -2.21 13.15
CA ILE A 110 -3.68 -2.10 14.29
C ILE A 110 -3.04 -2.66 15.56
N PHE A 111 -2.45 -3.85 15.49
CA PHE A 111 -1.92 -4.55 16.68
C PHE A 111 -0.43 -4.29 16.96
N GLY A 112 0.25 -3.51 16.12
CA GLY A 112 1.66 -3.15 16.34
C GLY A 112 2.63 -4.33 16.26
N SER A 113 2.31 -5.37 15.50
CA SER A 113 3.14 -6.57 15.36
C SER A 113 4.55 -6.23 14.85
N LEU A 114 5.56 -6.73 15.57
CA LEU A 114 6.97 -6.59 15.20
C LEU A 114 7.42 -7.54 14.09
N ARG A 115 6.58 -8.54 13.71
CA ARG A 115 6.89 -9.53 12.65
C ARG A 115 6.92 -8.95 11.24
N CYS A 116 6.45 -7.71 11.07
CA CYS A 116 6.50 -7.00 9.80
C CYS A 116 6.85 -5.53 10.02
N ASP A 117 7.05 -4.81 8.92
CA ASP A 117 7.35 -3.37 8.88
C ASP A 117 6.12 -2.52 8.55
N CYS A 118 4.92 -3.11 8.43
CA CYS A 118 3.73 -2.40 7.93
C CYS A 118 3.30 -1.23 8.82
N GLY A 119 3.21 -1.44 10.14
CA GLY A 119 2.88 -0.37 11.10
C GLY A 119 3.85 0.81 11.03
N PRO A 120 5.17 0.59 11.20
CA PRO A 120 6.18 1.64 11.05
C PRO A 120 6.12 2.35 9.68
N GLN A 121 5.85 1.62 8.59
CA GLN A 121 5.68 2.23 7.26
C GLN A 121 4.42 3.09 7.15
N LEU A 122 3.32 2.70 7.78
CA LEU A 122 2.09 3.48 7.84
C LEU A 122 2.36 4.81 8.56
N GLU A 123 2.99 4.74 9.73
CA GLU A 123 3.31 5.94 10.51
C GLU A 123 4.27 6.88 9.77
N ALA A 124 5.35 6.33 9.19
CA ALA A 124 6.32 7.10 8.42
C ALA A 124 5.69 7.76 7.19
N GLY A 125 4.81 7.05 6.48
CA GLY A 125 4.08 7.58 5.33
C GLY A 125 3.16 8.76 5.70
N LEU A 126 2.38 8.62 6.78
CA LEU A 126 1.49 9.68 7.26
C LEU A 126 2.28 10.92 7.72
N ARG A 127 3.37 10.73 8.46
CA ARG A 127 4.24 11.85 8.89
C ARG A 127 4.91 12.55 7.71
N ALA A 128 5.38 11.80 6.72
CA ALA A 128 5.99 12.36 5.52
C ALA A 128 5.00 13.25 4.75
N ILE A 129 3.75 12.77 4.59
CA ILE A 129 2.70 13.51 3.90
C ILE A 129 2.25 14.73 4.70
N GLU A 130 2.12 14.62 6.04
CA GLU A 130 1.84 15.79 6.89
C GLU A 130 2.90 16.88 6.70
N ARG A 131 4.17 16.49 6.78
CA ARG A 131 5.32 17.40 6.64
C ARG A 131 5.38 18.05 5.25
N ASP A 132 5.03 17.30 4.20
CA ASP A 132 5.01 17.84 2.84
C ASP A 132 3.84 18.82 2.60
N GLY A 133 2.72 18.63 3.31
CA GLY A 133 1.52 19.44 3.17
C GLY A 133 0.72 19.19 1.87
N TRP A 134 1.21 18.33 0.98
CA TRP A 134 0.66 18.10 -0.36
C TRP A 134 0.79 16.63 -0.79
N GLY A 135 -0.16 15.78 -0.37
CA GLY A 135 -0.08 14.36 -0.64
C GLY A 135 -1.31 13.54 -0.26
N VAL A 136 -1.21 12.24 -0.55
CA VAL A 136 -2.26 11.25 -0.31
C VAL A 136 -1.68 9.99 0.30
N PHE A 137 -2.22 9.61 1.45
CA PHE A 137 -2.03 8.28 2.01
C PHE A 137 -3.25 7.44 1.65
N LEU A 138 -3.07 6.45 0.77
CA LEU A 138 -4.13 5.58 0.29
C LEU A 138 -4.03 4.21 0.96
N TYR A 139 -5.03 3.85 1.75
CA TYR A 139 -5.12 2.56 2.43
C TYR A 139 -6.04 1.61 1.65
N LEU A 140 -5.42 0.66 0.94
CA LEU A 140 -6.12 -0.37 0.18
C LEU A 140 -6.45 -1.57 1.05
N ARG A 141 -7.72 -1.62 1.47
CA ARG A 141 -8.35 -2.79 2.09
C ARG A 141 -8.52 -3.96 1.12
N GLY A 142 -8.70 -5.16 1.66
CA GLY A 142 -8.82 -6.41 0.89
C GLY A 142 -7.47 -6.97 0.42
N GLN A 143 -6.35 -6.38 0.84
CA GLN A 143 -4.99 -6.79 0.44
C GLN A 143 -4.19 -7.45 1.57
N GLU A 144 -4.86 -7.83 2.66
CA GLU A 144 -4.24 -8.51 3.79
C GLU A 144 -3.46 -9.75 3.34
N GLY A 145 -2.27 -9.95 3.91
CA GLY A 145 -1.39 -11.05 3.54
C GLY A 145 -0.92 -11.01 2.08
N ARG A 146 -0.99 -9.86 1.40
CA ARG A 146 -0.80 -9.72 -0.07
C ARG A 146 -1.94 -10.31 -0.89
N GLY A 147 -3.16 -10.21 -0.37
CA GLY A 147 -4.39 -10.65 -1.05
C GLY A 147 -4.78 -12.10 -0.78
N ILE A 148 -4.09 -12.79 0.15
CA ILE A 148 -4.48 -14.14 0.62
C ILE A 148 -5.43 -14.09 1.83
N GLY A 149 -5.58 -12.92 2.46
CA GLY A 149 -6.41 -12.71 3.64
C GLY A 149 -5.70 -13.01 4.96
N LEU A 150 -6.36 -12.62 6.07
CA LEU A 150 -5.78 -12.69 7.42
C LEU A 150 -5.55 -14.13 7.88
N GLY A 151 -6.53 -15.03 7.69
CA GLY A 151 -6.42 -16.42 8.13
C GLY A 151 -5.23 -17.16 7.49
N ALA A 152 -5.08 -17.03 6.18
CA ALA A 152 -3.95 -17.61 5.44
C ALA A 152 -2.61 -17.01 5.87
N LYS A 153 -2.56 -15.70 6.15
CA LYS A 153 -1.36 -15.05 6.70
C LYS A 153 -0.95 -15.61 8.07
N ILE A 154 -1.92 -15.80 8.98
CA ILE A 154 -1.63 -16.40 10.29
C ILE A 154 -1.17 -17.85 10.14
N HIS A 155 -1.76 -18.61 9.21
CA HIS A 155 -1.30 -19.96 8.91
C HIS A 155 0.15 -19.96 8.37
N ALA A 156 0.49 -19.05 7.47
CA ALA A 156 1.85 -18.89 6.98
C ALA A 156 2.84 -18.51 8.11
N TYR A 157 2.42 -17.72 9.11
CA TYR A 157 3.23 -17.46 10.30
C TYR A 157 3.45 -18.73 11.14
N SER A 158 2.44 -19.58 11.30
CA SER A 158 2.61 -20.85 12.02
C SER A 158 3.61 -21.78 11.33
N LEU A 159 3.64 -21.80 9.99
CA LEU A 159 4.67 -22.53 9.24
C LEU A 159 6.06 -21.90 9.38
N GLN A 160 6.14 -20.57 9.42
CA GLN A 160 7.41 -19.87 9.64
C GLN A 160 8.01 -20.14 11.02
N GLU A 161 7.17 -20.27 12.05
CA GLU A 161 7.62 -20.71 13.40
C GLU A 161 8.23 -22.11 13.39
N ARG A 162 7.91 -22.93 12.39
CA ARG A 162 8.49 -24.27 12.17
C ARG A 162 9.73 -24.25 11.28
N GLY A 163 10.24 -23.07 10.93
CA GLY A 163 11.50 -22.87 10.22
C GLY A 163 11.37 -22.59 8.72
N LEU A 164 10.16 -22.53 8.17
CA LEU A 164 9.99 -22.14 6.76
C LEU A 164 10.17 -20.65 6.57
N ASP A 165 10.69 -20.24 5.42
CA ASP A 165 10.66 -18.84 5.04
C ASP A 165 9.27 -18.42 4.52
N THR A 166 9.05 -17.12 4.34
CA THR A 166 7.73 -16.60 3.93
C THR A 166 7.26 -17.12 2.58
N LEU A 167 8.16 -17.38 1.63
CA LEU A 167 7.77 -17.83 0.29
C LEU A 167 7.51 -19.33 0.27
N ASP A 168 8.30 -20.10 1.01
CA ASP A 168 8.14 -21.54 1.14
C ASP A 168 6.86 -21.86 1.92
N ALA A 169 6.56 -21.12 2.99
CA ALA A 169 5.28 -21.22 3.70
C ALA A 169 4.07 -20.94 2.79
N ASN A 170 4.15 -19.92 1.92
CA ASN A 170 3.07 -19.64 0.97
C ASN A 170 2.94 -20.74 -0.09
N THR A 171 4.07 -21.28 -0.55
CA THR A 171 4.10 -22.35 -1.56
C THR A 171 3.52 -23.65 -1.02
N GLU A 172 3.85 -24.00 0.24
CA GLU A 172 3.27 -25.16 0.93
C GLU A 172 1.76 -25.06 1.08
N LEU A 173 1.24 -23.84 1.28
CA LEU A 173 -0.20 -23.57 1.35
C LEU A 173 -0.88 -23.50 -0.03
N GLY A 174 -0.12 -23.67 -1.14
CA GLY A 174 -0.64 -23.53 -2.50
C GLY A 174 -1.07 -22.10 -2.85
N LEU A 175 -0.53 -21.09 -2.15
CA LEU A 175 -0.94 -19.69 -2.28
C LEU A 175 -0.05 -18.91 -3.25
N PRO A 176 -0.63 -17.92 -3.97
CA PRO A 176 0.17 -17.04 -4.81
C PRO A 176 1.12 -16.19 -3.97
N VAL A 177 2.33 -15.94 -4.49
CA VAL A 177 3.37 -15.14 -3.82
C VAL A 177 2.94 -13.68 -3.59
N ASP A 178 2.09 -13.16 -4.48
CA ASP A 178 1.53 -11.81 -4.45
C ASP A 178 0.32 -11.73 -5.38
N SER A 179 -0.90 -11.62 -4.84
CA SER A 179 -2.14 -11.46 -5.61
C SER A 179 -2.66 -10.02 -5.59
N ARG A 180 -1.85 -9.05 -5.13
CA ARG A 180 -2.29 -7.66 -5.03
C ARG A 180 -2.52 -7.04 -6.40
N GLU A 181 -3.64 -6.35 -6.49
CA GLU A 181 -4.03 -5.56 -7.65
C GLU A 181 -4.07 -4.07 -7.31
N TYR A 182 -3.47 -3.24 -8.15
CA TYR A 182 -3.30 -1.80 -7.88
C TYR A 182 -4.20 -0.91 -8.75
N GLY A 183 -4.98 -1.50 -9.66
CA GLY A 183 -5.90 -0.75 -10.54
C GLY A 183 -6.92 0.09 -9.77
N THR A 184 -7.50 -0.47 -8.69
CA THR A 184 -8.42 0.27 -7.81
C THR A 184 -7.74 1.49 -7.20
N GLY A 185 -6.50 1.32 -6.72
CA GLY A 185 -5.75 2.43 -6.14
C GLY A 185 -5.40 3.51 -7.17
N ALA A 186 -5.06 3.11 -8.39
CA ALA A 186 -4.80 4.05 -9.48
C ALA A 186 -6.05 4.89 -9.81
N GLN A 187 -7.23 4.28 -9.88
CA GLN A 187 -8.48 5.01 -10.15
C GLN A 187 -8.84 5.99 -9.03
N ILE A 188 -8.61 5.61 -7.77
CA ILE A 188 -8.81 6.53 -6.62
C ILE A 188 -7.91 7.76 -6.75
N LEU A 189 -6.62 7.58 -7.10
CA LEU A 189 -5.69 8.69 -7.28
C LEU A 189 -6.10 9.60 -8.45
N VAL A 190 -6.54 9.03 -9.57
CA VAL A 190 -7.07 9.78 -10.72
C VAL A 190 -8.33 10.57 -10.34
N ASP A 191 -9.24 9.96 -9.57
CA ASP A 191 -10.46 10.62 -9.11
C ASP A 191 -10.16 11.80 -8.18
N LEU A 192 -9.11 11.71 -7.33
CA LEU A 192 -8.61 12.83 -6.53
C LEU A 192 -7.94 13.95 -7.37
N GLY A 193 -7.79 13.73 -8.69
CA GLY A 193 -7.20 14.69 -9.63
C GLY A 193 -5.69 14.59 -9.73
N ILE A 194 -5.06 13.53 -9.22
CA ILE A 194 -3.62 13.34 -9.33
C ILE A 194 -3.27 12.92 -10.75
N ARG A 195 -2.23 13.54 -11.29
CA ARG A 195 -1.58 13.15 -12.54
C ARG A 195 -0.11 12.83 -12.31
N ASP A 196 0.62 13.76 -11.67
CA ASP A 196 2.04 13.60 -11.37
C ASP A 196 2.23 13.36 -9.87
N MET A 197 3.05 12.38 -9.51
CA MET A 197 3.30 12.01 -8.11
C MET A 197 4.74 11.60 -7.83
N ARG A 198 5.17 11.88 -6.59
CA ARG A 198 6.34 11.26 -5.97
C ARG A 198 5.85 10.10 -5.13
N LEU A 199 6.36 8.89 -5.37
CA LEU A 199 5.82 7.68 -4.73
C LEU A 199 6.70 7.22 -3.57
N ILE A 200 6.13 7.13 -2.36
CA ILE A 200 6.78 6.56 -1.18
C ILE A 200 6.72 5.02 -1.26
N SER A 201 7.73 4.39 -1.87
CA SER A 201 7.77 2.93 -2.02
C SER A 201 9.15 2.33 -2.24
N ASN A 202 9.32 1.11 -1.71
CA ASN A 202 10.46 0.23 -2.01
C ASN A 202 10.05 -1.00 -2.85
N ASN A 203 8.77 -1.14 -3.21
CA ASN A 203 8.29 -2.28 -3.99
C ASN A 203 8.25 -1.91 -5.49
N PRO A 204 9.09 -2.51 -6.35
CA PRO A 204 9.11 -2.23 -7.78
C PRO A 204 7.76 -2.53 -8.48
N LYS A 205 6.98 -3.50 -7.99
CA LYS A 205 5.67 -3.82 -8.59
C LYS A 205 4.64 -2.70 -8.45
N LYS A 206 4.78 -1.82 -7.44
CA LYS A 206 3.86 -0.67 -7.29
C LYS A 206 4.05 0.36 -8.40
N PHE A 207 5.24 0.44 -8.99
CA PHE A 207 5.52 1.37 -10.08
C PHE A 207 4.82 0.94 -11.36
N THR A 208 4.88 -0.34 -11.70
CA THR A 208 4.21 -0.88 -12.89
C THR A 208 2.69 -0.95 -12.70
N GLY A 209 2.21 -1.30 -11.50
CA GLY A 209 0.77 -1.42 -11.22
C GLY A 209 -0.01 -0.11 -11.21
N LEU A 210 0.66 1.03 -10.97
CA LEU A 210 0.06 2.37 -11.02
C LEU A 210 0.25 3.06 -12.37
N ALA A 211 1.25 2.64 -13.15
CA ALA A 211 1.48 3.15 -14.50
C ALA A 211 0.35 2.69 -15.45
N GLY A 212 -0.18 3.63 -16.25
CA GLY A 212 -1.19 3.31 -17.28
C GLY A 212 -2.59 3.91 -17.08
N PHE A 213 -2.85 4.57 -15.95
CA PHE A 213 -4.10 5.30 -15.68
C PHE A 213 -3.98 6.82 -15.90
N GLY A 214 -3.01 7.26 -16.70
CA GLY A 214 -2.66 8.68 -16.82
C GLY A 214 -1.87 9.22 -15.62
N LEU A 215 -1.52 8.36 -14.66
CA LEU A 215 -0.61 8.66 -13.56
C LEU A 215 0.84 8.55 -14.03
N ARG A 216 1.66 9.53 -13.63
CA ARG A 216 3.11 9.55 -13.84
C ARG A 216 3.82 9.63 -12.50
N ILE A 217 4.70 8.67 -12.26
CA ILE A 217 5.62 8.70 -11.13
C ILE A 217 6.84 9.49 -11.58
N VAL A 218 6.97 10.72 -11.08
CA VAL A 218 8.07 11.63 -11.46
C VAL A 218 9.27 11.53 -10.54
N ASP A 219 9.08 10.98 -9.34
CA ASP A 219 10.15 10.70 -8.38
C ASP A 219 9.78 9.53 -7.46
N ARG A 220 10.79 8.94 -6.83
CA ARG A 220 10.65 7.91 -5.81
C ARG A 220 11.18 8.43 -4.48
N GLU A 221 10.37 8.30 -3.44
CA GLU A 221 10.82 8.46 -2.06
C GLU A 221 10.96 7.09 -1.39
N PRO A 222 12.13 6.75 -0.83
CA PRO A 222 12.30 5.48 -0.13
C PRO A 222 11.42 5.41 1.13
N SER A 223 10.88 4.22 1.38
CA SER A 223 10.12 3.94 2.61
C SER A 223 11.08 3.47 3.69
N HIS A 224 11.66 4.39 4.45
CA HIS A 224 12.62 4.05 5.50
C HIS A 224 11.94 3.44 6.72
N THR A 225 12.37 2.24 7.11
CA THR A 225 12.02 1.59 8.38
C THR A 225 13.22 0.86 8.93
N ALA A 226 13.51 1.02 10.22
CA ALA A 226 14.57 0.28 10.89
C ALA A 226 14.16 -1.20 11.05
N PRO A 227 14.98 -2.16 10.59
CA PRO A 227 14.77 -3.57 10.90
C PRO A 227 14.87 -3.84 12.40
N ASN A 228 14.25 -4.92 12.85
CA ASN A 228 14.35 -5.44 14.21
C ASN A 228 14.58 -6.96 14.19
N LYS A 229 14.82 -7.55 15.37
CA LYS A 229 15.11 -8.99 15.51
C LYS A 229 13.99 -9.89 14.96
N GLU A 230 12.73 -9.46 15.07
CA GLU A 230 11.55 -10.23 14.65
C GLU A 230 11.27 -10.17 13.15
N ASN A 231 11.65 -9.08 12.46
CA ASN A 231 11.35 -8.90 11.04
C ASN A 231 12.56 -8.98 10.10
N ILE A 232 13.80 -9.10 10.60
CA ILE A 232 14.98 -9.10 9.74
C ILE A 232 14.95 -10.24 8.70
N GLY A 233 14.47 -11.43 9.09
CA GLY A 233 14.31 -12.56 8.16
C GLY A 233 13.32 -12.21 7.04
N TYR A 234 12.15 -11.68 7.41
CA TYR A 234 11.13 -11.21 6.48
C TYR A 234 11.63 -10.12 5.51
N LEU A 235 12.40 -9.15 6.02
CA LEU A 235 12.97 -8.07 5.22
C LEU A 235 14.05 -8.57 4.25
N ARG A 236 14.87 -9.54 4.67
CA ARG A 236 15.83 -10.22 3.78
C ARG A 236 15.11 -10.95 2.64
N THR A 237 14.04 -11.70 2.94
CA THR A 237 13.23 -12.37 1.90
C THR A 237 12.66 -11.36 0.89
N LYS A 238 12.18 -10.19 1.35
CA LYS A 238 11.70 -9.12 0.46
C LYS A 238 12.78 -8.62 -0.51
N VAL A 239 14.00 -8.42 -0.03
CA VAL A 239 15.12 -7.96 -0.86
C VAL A 239 15.53 -9.05 -1.84
N GLN A 240 15.90 -10.23 -1.30
CA GLN A 240 16.56 -11.29 -2.06
C GLN A 240 15.63 -12.00 -3.04
N ARG A 241 14.38 -12.26 -2.65
CA ARG A 241 13.45 -13.08 -3.45
C ARG A 241 12.38 -12.25 -4.17
N MET A 242 12.19 -10.99 -3.80
CA MET A 242 11.08 -10.16 -4.29
C MET A 242 11.51 -8.80 -4.85
N GLY A 243 12.83 -8.56 -4.94
CA GLY A 243 13.40 -7.37 -5.58
C GLY A 243 13.08 -6.05 -4.88
N HIS A 244 12.75 -6.06 -3.58
CA HIS A 244 12.50 -4.81 -2.86
C HIS A 244 13.80 -4.02 -2.68
N MET A 245 13.73 -2.71 -2.90
CA MET A 245 14.85 -1.77 -2.79
C MET A 245 14.99 -1.27 -1.34
N LEU A 246 15.37 -2.16 -0.42
CA LEU A 246 15.62 -1.87 0.99
C LEU A 246 17.12 -1.95 1.29
N GLU A 247 17.63 -0.97 2.04
CA GLU A 247 18.96 -1.03 2.64
C GLU A 247 18.82 -1.62 4.05
N LEU A 248 19.39 -2.80 4.27
CA LEU A 248 19.46 -3.44 5.58
C LEU A 248 20.85 -3.09 6.13
N GLY A 249 20.92 -2.35 7.24
CA GLY A 249 22.20 -1.98 7.89
C GLY A 249 23.03 -3.19 8.36
N ASP A 250 24.20 -2.94 8.96
CA ASP A 250 25.10 -4.00 9.44
C ASP A 250 24.61 -4.70 10.72
N SER A 251 25.08 -5.95 10.94
CA SER A 251 24.65 -6.85 12.02
C SER A 251 24.83 -6.31 13.45
N SER A 252 25.69 -5.30 13.63
CA SER A 252 26.05 -4.72 14.93
C SER A 252 24.96 -3.83 15.53
N ASP A 253 24.05 -3.28 14.73
CA ASP A 253 23.10 -2.25 15.17
C ASP A 253 21.78 -2.84 15.73
N TRP A 254 21.60 -4.16 15.64
CA TRP A 254 20.36 -4.87 15.99
C TRP A 254 20.21 -5.16 17.48
N ALA A 255 21.25 -4.92 18.29
CA ALA A 255 21.27 -5.27 19.70
C ALA A 255 20.59 -4.22 20.60
N GLU A 256 20.56 -2.94 20.23
CA GLU A 256 20.22 -1.86 21.16
C GLU A 256 18.79 -1.30 21.05
N ASN A 257 18.10 -1.43 19.92
CA ASN A 257 16.81 -0.75 19.71
C ASN A 257 15.56 -1.55 20.12
N GLY A 258 15.71 -2.45 21.11
CA GLY A 258 14.64 -3.35 21.57
C GLY A 258 13.70 -2.80 22.64
N ALA A 259 13.85 -1.55 23.09
CA ALA A 259 12.95 -0.96 24.08
C ALA A 259 12.26 0.29 23.51
N PRO A 260 10.93 0.43 23.62
CA PRO A 260 10.30 1.73 23.41
C PRO A 260 10.92 2.74 24.40
N PRO A 261 11.12 4.01 24.02
CA PRO A 261 11.62 5.02 24.96
C PRO A 261 10.66 5.09 26.16
N PRO A 262 11.17 5.19 27.41
CA PRO A 262 10.30 5.41 28.55
C PRO A 262 9.50 6.68 28.30
N VAL A 263 8.18 6.57 28.42
CA VAL A 263 7.29 7.73 28.44
C VAL A 263 7.73 8.56 29.64
N SER A 264 8.42 9.67 29.39
CA SER A 264 8.81 10.62 30.42
C SER A 264 7.55 11.33 30.93
N GLY A 265 6.84 10.65 31.82
CA GLY A 265 5.87 11.26 32.72
C GLY A 265 6.62 12.12 33.72
N GLY A 266 6.94 13.34 33.32
CA GLY A 266 7.37 14.39 34.23
C GLY A 266 6.21 14.81 35.13
N SER A 267 6.15 14.23 36.31
CA SER A 267 5.62 14.92 37.49
C SER A 267 6.41 14.47 38.71
N GLN A 268 7.59 15.06 38.89
CA GLN A 268 8.16 15.20 40.22
C GLN A 268 7.30 16.20 40.97
N THR A 269 6.52 15.72 41.93
CA THR A 269 6.16 16.50 43.11
C THR A 269 6.62 15.70 44.31
N SER A 270 7.76 16.11 44.84
CA SER A 270 8.28 15.69 46.13
C SER A 270 7.32 16.10 47.24
N ALA A 271 6.98 15.15 48.11
CA ALA A 271 6.44 15.44 49.42
C ALA A 271 7.51 16.11 50.29
N ALA A 272 7.16 17.23 50.92
CA ALA A 272 7.78 17.71 52.13
C ALA A 272 6.64 18.05 53.10
N SER A 273 6.58 17.27 54.18
CA SER A 273 5.87 17.53 55.41
C SER A 273 6.44 18.74 56.14
N GLN A 274 5.60 19.59 56.73
CA GLN A 274 5.69 20.10 58.12
C GLN A 274 4.57 21.13 58.40
N ASP A 275 3.77 20.81 59.41
CA ASP A 275 3.28 21.65 60.54
C ASP A 275 3.09 23.17 60.36
N GLU A 276 1.87 23.67 60.63
CA GLU A 276 1.53 24.56 61.77
C GLU A 276 0.11 25.16 61.60
N GLU A 277 -0.64 25.15 62.73
CA GLU A 277 -1.95 25.77 63.07
C GLU A 277 -3.26 25.31 62.39
#